data_AF-Q6MCI8-F1
#
_entry.id   AF-Q6MCI8-F1
#
_cell.length_a   1.000
_cell.length_b   1.000
_cell.length_c   1.000
_cell.angle_alpha   90.00
_cell.angle_beta   90.00
_cell.angle_gamma   90.00
#
_symmetry.space_group_name_H-M   'P 1'
#
loop_
_entity.id
_entity.type
_entity.pdbx_description
1 polymer ?
#
loop_
_entity_poly.entity_id
_entity_poly.type
_entity_poly.pdbx_seq_one_letter_code
_entity_poly.pdbx_strand_id
1 'polypeptide(L)'
;MKKRGFKINHEKLFRLYQEMGLKVRKRGARRRGVGIRLARIKASQINKVWSLDFMSDRLANGKKIRLLNIVDEFTRESLKMIVDTSLSGLRVVRELEELIKYRGYPRQIIS
;
A
#
# COMPACT_ATOMS: atom_id res chain seq x y z
N MET A 1 15.84 35.33 25.19
CA MET A 1 16.62 34.43 26.06
C MET A 1 17.98 34.15 25.41
N LYS A 2 19.07 34.76 25.92
CA LYS A 2 20.44 34.52 25.42
C LYS A 2 20.90 33.13 25.89
N LYS A 3 21.07 32.18 24.97
CA LYS A 3 21.68 30.88 25.26
C LYS A 3 23.12 31.12 25.70
N ARG A 4 23.47 30.74 26.94
CA ARG A 4 24.85 30.68 27.43
C ARG A 4 25.69 29.91 26.39
N GLY A 5 26.67 30.57 25.79
CA GLY A 5 27.50 30.06 24.70
C GLY A 5 28.49 28.99 25.15
N PHE A 6 27.98 27.83 25.58
CA PHE A 6 28.82 26.69 25.89
C PHE A 6 29.35 26.08 24.58
N LYS A 7 30.62 26.33 24.26
CA LYS A 7 31.37 25.58 23.23
C LYS A 7 31.72 24.21 23.82
N ILE A 8 30.82 23.24 23.70
CA ILE A 8 31.05 21.86 24.14
C ILE A 8 31.59 21.06 22.97
N ASN A 9 32.68 20.32 23.18
CA ASN A 9 33.18 19.36 22.20
C ASN A 9 32.13 18.25 21.99
N HIS A 10 31.68 18.10 20.75
CA HIS A 10 30.68 17.10 20.34
C HIS A 10 31.06 15.67 20.72
N GLU A 11 32.35 15.32 20.72
CA GLU A 11 32.84 13.98 21.09
C GLU A 11 32.63 13.71 22.57
N LYS A 12 32.93 14.70 23.43
CA LYS A 12 32.76 14.59 24.89
C LYS A 12 31.28 14.51 25.24
N LEU A 13 30.44 15.30 24.56
CA LEU A 13 28.99 15.24 24.70
C LEU A 13 28.45 13.87 24.29
N PHE A 14 28.91 13.35 23.15
CA PHE A 14 28.49 12.04 22.67
C PHE A 14 28.88 10.94 23.65
N ARG A 15 30.14 10.94 24.14
CA ARG A 15 30.62 9.98 25.15
C ARG A 15 29.76 9.99 26.41
N LEU A 16 29.46 11.18 26.94
CA LEU A 16 28.59 11.33 28.11
C LEU A 16 27.17 10.79 27.85
N TYR A 17 26.60 11.04 26.66
CA TYR A 17 25.31 10.49 26.24
C TYR A 17 25.31 8.95 26.14
N GLN A 18 26.43 8.35 25.73
CA GLN A 18 26.58 6.89 25.70
C GLN A 18 26.67 6.31 27.11
N GLU A 19 27.54 6.88 27.96
CA GLU A 19 27.80 6.44 29.33
C GLU A 19 26.55 6.56 30.21
N MET A 20 25.78 7.63 30.03
CA MET A 20 24.51 7.84 30.75
C MET A 20 23.32 7.05 30.17
N GLY A 21 23.54 6.23 29.12
CA GLY A 21 22.47 5.45 28.52
C GLY A 21 21.37 6.27 27.84
N LEU A 22 21.62 7.54 27.53
CA LEU A 22 20.63 8.50 26.99
C LEU A 22 20.38 8.33 25.48
N LYS A 23 20.68 7.15 24.92
CA LYS A 23 20.36 6.83 23.53
C LYS A 23 18.86 6.79 23.34
N VAL A 24 18.34 7.70 22.52
CA VAL A 24 16.96 7.63 22.06
C VAL A 24 16.75 6.33 21.27
N ARG A 25 15.93 5.43 21.80
CA ARG A 25 15.54 4.20 21.09
C ARG A 25 14.76 4.58 19.84
N LYS A 26 15.18 4.07 18.67
CA LYS A 26 14.38 4.15 17.45
C LYS A 26 13.11 3.32 17.68
N ARG A 27 11.93 3.94 17.58
CA ARG A 27 10.66 3.20 17.60
C ARG A 27 10.67 2.24 16.41
N GLY A 28 10.42 0.96 16.68
CA GLY A 28 10.20 -0.02 15.62
C GLY A 28 9.01 0.40 14.75
N ALA A 29 9.05 0.05 13.47
CA ALA A 29 7.95 0.33 12.56
C ALA A 29 6.64 -0.24 13.14
N ARG A 30 5.56 0.55 13.08
CA ARG A 30 4.23 0.11 13.53
C ARG A 30 3.81 -1.09 12.67
N ARG A 31 3.75 -2.28 13.28
CA ARG A 31 3.20 -3.47 12.64
C ARG A 31 1.69 -3.24 12.45
N ARG A 32 1.21 -3.31 11.20
CA ARG A 32 -0.24 -3.35 10.94
C ARG A 32 -0.76 -4.70 11.41
N GLY A 33 -1.87 -4.70 12.15
CA GLY A 33 -2.56 -5.94 12.50
C GLY A 33 -2.99 -6.63 11.21
N VAL A 34 -2.42 -7.80 10.93
CA VAL A 34 -2.88 -8.64 9.83
C VAL A 34 -4.12 -9.33 10.36
N GLY A 35 -5.30 -8.90 9.91
CA GLY A 35 -6.55 -9.57 10.26
C GLY A 35 -6.55 -11.03 9.79
N ILE A 36 -7.57 -11.79 10.19
CA ILE A 36 -7.77 -13.17 9.74
C ILE A 36 -7.89 -13.16 8.21
N ARG A 37 -6.85 -13.62 7.51
CA ARG A 37 -6.95 -13.89 6.06
C ARG A 37 -7.79 -15.15 5.91
N LEU A 38 -8.99 -15.00 5.34
CA LEU A 38 -9.76 -16.15 4.87
C LEU A 38 -8.89 -16.95 3.90
N ALA A 39 -8.96 -18.29 4.00
CA ALA A 39 -8.27 -19.17 3.06
C ALA A 39 -8.70 -18.79 1.64
N ARG A 40 -7.72 -18.51 0.76
CA ARG A 40 -8.00 -18.15 -0.62
C ARG A 40 -8.63 -19.35 -1.31
N ILE A 41 -9.82 -19.16 -1.88
CA ILE A 41 -10.43 -20.18 -2.73
C ILE A 41 -9.54 -20.31 -3.96
N LYS A 42 -9.06 -21.52 -4.25
CA LYS A 42 -8.34 -21.78 -5.50
C LYS A 42 -9.32 -21.59 -6.65
N ALA A 43 -8.98 -20.73 -7.60
CA ALA A 43 -9.80 -20.52 -8.78
C ALA A 43 -9.90 -21.83 -9.58
N SER A 44 -11.12 -22.31 -9.81
CA SER A 44 -11.39 -23.56 -10.52
C SER A 44 -11.90 -23.35 -11.95
N GLN A 45 -12.36 -22.14 -12.27
CA GLN A 45 -12.95 -21.79 -13.57
C GLN A 45 -12.71 -20.30 -13.85
N ILE A 46 -12.73 -19.95 -15.14
CA ILE A 46 -12.69 -18.57 -15.62
C ILE A 46 -13.85 -17.74 -15.04
N ASN A 47 -13.58 -16.47 -14.74
CA ASN A 47 -14.51 -15.47 -14.20
C ASN A 47 -15.14 -15.85 -12.85
N LYS A 48 -14.59 -16.81 -12.09
CA LYS A 48 -15.09 -17.14 -10.75
C LYS A 48 -14.41 -16.35 -9.64
N VAL A 49 -13.13 -16.07 -9.78
CA VAL A 49 -12.35 -15.35 -8.77
C VAL A 49 -11.54 -14.26 -9.45
N TRP A 50 -11.75 -13.03 -9.04
CA TRP A 50 -10.98 -11.89 -9.53
C TRP A 50 -10.06 -11.36 -8.43
N SER A 51 -8.82 -11.07 -8.81
CA SER A 51 -7.80 -10.44 -7.99
C SER A 51 -7.71 -8.96 -8.32
N LEU A 52 -7.86 -8.11 -7.32
CA LEU A 52 -7.72 -6.67 -7.40
C LEU A 52 -6.41 -6.25 -6.74
N ASP A 53 -5.63 -5.41 -7.42
CA ASP A 53 -4.40 -4.83 -6.87
C ASP A 53 -4.34 -3.33 -7.13
N PHE A 54 -3.89 -2.59 -6.11
CA PHE A 54 -3.71 -1.14 -6.19
C PHE A 54 -2.24 -0.77 -6.16
N MET A 55 -1.78 -0.16 -7.24
CA MET A 55 -0.42 0.40 -7.32
C MET A 55 -0.47 1.92 -7.23
N SER A 56 0.58 2.52 -6.68
CA SER A 56 0.78 3.97 -6.70
C SER A 56 2.14 4.28 -7.25
N ASP A 57 2.20 5.27 -8.13
CA ASP A 57 3.45 5.74 -8.71
C ASP A 57 3.44 7.27 -8.85
N ARG A 58 4.51 7.84 -9.38
CA ARG A 58 4.65 9.25 -9.74
C ARG A 58 5.21 9.39 -11.15
N LEU A 59 4.61 10.30 -11.91
CA LEU A 59 5.17 10.73 -13.19
C LEU A 59 6.44 11.57 -12.98
N ALA A 60 7.21 11.78 -14.05
CA ALA A 60 8.44 12.59 -14.01
C ALA A 60 8.22 14.02 -13.48
N ASN A 61 7.01 14.58 -13.67
CA ASN A 61 6.62 15.88 -13.14
C ASN A 61 6.17 15.85 -11.66
N GLY A 62 6.33 14.73 -10.96
CA GLY A 62 5.97 14.54 -9.56
C GLY A 62 4.48 14.29 -9.29
N LYS A 63 3.61 14.35 -10.32
CA LYS A 63 2.19 14.08 -10.18
C LYS A 63 1.97 12.60 -9.82
N LYS A 64 1.21 12.37 -8.74
CA LYS A 64 0.87 11.00 -8.30
C LYS A 64 -0.12 10.38 -9.27
N ILE A 65 0.07 9.10 -9.53
CA ILE A 65 -0.88 8.23 -10.23
C ILE A 65 -1.20 7.01 -9.38
N ARG A 66 -2.37 6.45 -9.62
CA ARG A 66 -2.94 5.27 -8.99
C ARG A 66 -3.40 4.35 -10.10
N LEU A 67 -3.08 3.07 -9.94
CA LEU A 67 -3.52 2.03 -10.85
C LEU A 67 -4.37 1.03 -10.07
N LEU A 68 -5.48 0.62 -10.67
CA LEU A 68 -6.25 -0.55 -10.24
C LEU A 68 -6.11 -1.61 -11.33
N ASN A 69 -5.52 -2.74 -10.96
CA ASN A 69 -5.43 -3.93 -11.80
C ASN A 69 -6.49 -4.93 -11.37
N ILE A 70 -7.25 -5.45 -12.32
CA ILE A 70 -8.24 -6.50 -12.13
C ILE A 70 -7.83 -7.70 -12.98
N VAL A 71 -7.56 -8.83 -12.35
CA VAL A 71 -7.02 -10.04 -13.00
C VAL A 71 -7.92 -11.23 -12.70
N ASP A 72 -8.16 -12.08 -13.69
CA ASP A 72 -8.80 -13.36 -13.46
C ASP A 72 -7.80 -14.35 -12.84
N GLU A 73 -8.15 -14.93 -11.69
CA GLU A 73 -7.21 -15.78 -10.94
C GLU A 73 -7.00 -17.16 -11.59
N PHE A 74 -7.93 -17.61 -12.45
CA PHE A 74 -7.80 -18.90 -13.15
C PHE A 74 -6.94 -18.76 -14.41
N THR A 75 -7.26 -17.81 -15.29
CA THR A 75 -6.54 -17.64 -16.57
C THR A 75 -5.31 -16.77 -16.48
N ARG A 76 -5.16 -15.99 -15.40
CA ARG A 76 -4.18 -14.89 -15.27
C ARG A 76 -4.35 -13.77 -16.28
N GLU A 77 -5.51 -13.69 -16.94
CA GLU A 77 -5.86 -12.60 -17.86
C GLU A 77 -6.04 -11.29 -17.09
N SER A 78 -5.44 -10.20 -17.57
CA SER A 78 -5.74 -8.85 -17.09
C SER A 78 -7.07 -8.40 -17.68
N LEU A 79 -8.10 -8.36 -16.84
CA LEU A 79 -9.47 -8.03 -17.23
C LEU A 79 -9.65 -6.53 -17.43
N LYS A 80 -9.03 -5.72 -16.57
CA LYS A 80 -9.09 -4.26 -16.65
C LYS A 80 -7.91 -3.63 -15.91
N MET A 81 -7.36 -2.56 -16.48
CA MET A 81 -6.36 -1.71 -15.85
C MET A 81 -6.87 -0.27 -15.88
N ILE A 82 -7.07 0.32 -14.71
CA ILE A 82 -7.57 1.69 -14.58
C ILE A 82 -6.46 2.55 -14.03
N VAL A 83 -6.10 3.61 -14.75
CA VAL A 83 -5.08 4.56 -14.34
C VAL A 83 -5.72 5.91 -14.11
N ASP A 84 -5.50 6.49 -12.94
CA ASP A 84 -6.01 7.81 -12.61
C ASP A 84 -5.10 8.50 -11.58
N THR A 85 -5.29 9.79 -11.36
CA THR A 85 -4.61 10.56 -10.31
C THR A 85 -5.14 10.23 -8.92
N SER A 86 -6.40 9.76 -8.84
CA SER A 86 -7.03 9.23 -7.63
C SER A 86 -8.08 8.17 -7.99
N LEU A 87 -8.24 7.15 -7.15
CA LEU A 87 -9.25 6.10 -7.35
C LEU A 87 -10.16 6.07 -6.12
N SER A 88 -11.28 6.78 -6.21
CA SER A 88 -12.31 6.75 -5.17
C SER A 88 -13.07 5.41 -5.21
N GLY A 89 -13.68 5.02 -4.09
CA GLY A 89 -14.51 3.81 -4.04
C GLY A 89 -15.63 3.84 -5.09
N LEU A 90 -16.25 5.00 -5.32
CA LEU A 90 -17.25 5.19 -6.37
C LEU A 90 -16.70 4.93 -7.78
N ARG A 91 -15.48 5.41 -8.08
CA ARG A 91 -14.82 5.11 -9.35
C ARG A 91 -14.58 3.61 -9.48
N VAL A 92 -14.05 2.95 -8.45
CA VAL A 92 -13.81 1.50 -8.46
C VAL A 92 -15.09 0.70 -8.70
N VAL A 93 -16.19 1.05 -8.02
CA VAL A 93 -17.49 0.40 -8.20
C VAL A 93 -17.97 0.53 -9.64
N ARG A 94 -17.90 1.74 -10.22
CA ARG A 94 -18.29 1.95 -11.62
C ARG A 94 -17.50 1.07 -12.58
N GLU A 95 -16.19 0.96 -12.39
CA GLU A 95 -15.34 0.14 -13.27
C GLU A 95 -15.64 -1.35 -13.15
N LEU A 96 -15.95 -1.81 -11.93
CA LEU A 96 -16.35 -3.19 -11.66
C LEU A 96 -17.72 -3.49 -12.27
N GLU A 97 -18.72 -2.62 -12.07
CA GLU A 97 -20.05 -2.77 -12.66
C GLU A 97 -19.99 -2.87 -14.18
N GLU A 98 -19.18 -2.04 -14.82
CA GLU A 98 -18.96 -2.12 -16.26
C GLU A 98 -18.35 -3.47 -16.66
N LEU A 99 -17.29 -3.93 -15.97
CA LEU A 99 -16.66 -5.20 -16.27
C LEU A 99 -17.63 -6.39 -16.08
N ILE A 100 -18.45 -6.33 -15.03
CA ILE A 100 -19.45 -7.33 -14.70
C ILE A 100 -20.54 -7.42 -15.78
N LYS A 101 -20.92 -6.31 -16.41
CA LYS A 101 -21.89 -6.35 -17.53
C LYS A 101 -21.40 -7.21 -18.70
N TYR A 102 -20.09 -7.24 -18.94
CA TYR A 102 -19.50 -8.02 -20.04
C TYR A 102 -19.11 -9.45 -19.64
N ARG A 103 -18.61 -9.65 -18.43
CA ARG A 103 -18.01 -10.93 -17.99
C ARG A 103 -18.88 -11.73 -17.00
N GLY A 104 -19.95 -11.12 -16.49
CA GLY A 104 -20.76 -11.64 -15.39
C GLY A 104 -20.15 -11.35 -14.02
N TYR A 105 -20.90 -11.70 -12.96
CA TYR A 105 -20.45 -11.53 -11.58
C TYR A 105 -19.44 -12.61 -11.18
N PRO A 106 -18.28 -12.25 -10.60
CA PRO A 106 -17.40 -13.21 -9.99
C PRO A 106 -18.03 -13.76 -8.71
N ARG A 107 -17.68 -14.99 -8.34
CA ARG A 107 -18.06 -15.59 -7.06
C ARG A 107 -17.30 -14.97 -5.89
N GLN A 108 -16.09 -14.51 -6.14
CA GLN A 108 -15.24 -13.88 -5.13
C GLN A 108 -14.33 -12.81 -5.74
N ILE A 109 -14.13 -11.72 -5.00
CA ILE A 109 -13.10 -10.71 -5.25
C ILE A 109 -12.08 -10.79 -4.11
N ILE A 110 -10.80 -10.84 -4.44
CA ILE A 110 -9.68 -10.81 -3.49
C ILE A 110 -8.81 -9.57 -3.72
N SER A 111 -8.37 -8.90 -2.66
CA SER A 111 -7.51 -7.72 -2.68
C SER A 111 -6.42 -7.79 -1.60
#